data_AF-A0AAD5YVT4-F1
#
_entry.id   AF-A0AAD5YVT4-F1
#
_cell.length_a   1.000
_cell.length_b   1.000
_cell.length_c   1.000
_cell.angle_alpha   90.00
_cell.angle_beta   90.00
_cell.angle_gamma   90.00
#
_symmetry.space_group_name_H-M   'P 1'
#
loop_
_entity.id
_entity.type
_entity.pdbx_description
1 polymer ?
#
loop_
_entity_poly.entity_id
_entity_poly.type
_entity_poly.pdbx_seq_one_letter_code
_entity_poly.pdbx_strand_id
1 'polypeptide(L)'
;MAATSLVPRFQAHGYETDSVNLNVAMVRTNSLVFVKTRVRKSGSKIRSTYIAFAHKEKKRLEERVESLGREIQAKEREVERLRDIAERTESLSAAALEHKKQSPLYLNLIEHHNALKSLQREHQKHLENEKKLGEILDSLRRGYNPNYQDMAVLEAVRGWEEHAGLPHINEVRKEDGTTEEEVKEAETKEDEPLEEGMWDAERLKYQLDGLLNSDYTSLLLEHDEYTRSGGDDEEGAISDIASYLPDFALEYYDQVKEGLVILLETLHIIPASEKSSADSSRARQAFNDAENNLKSIQKEKKDAEEAITKIFDVKSFGVDGEWKKLENTCLEYDTGEYIYETCLFNEAKQKPKNGGSTFSLGRFESWNPSPDVQPGTAEYYSKQVYKRGARCWNGPERNVILVMSCGTENAITSVQELEKCEYQFTGTSPALCLPVTESNAKSREEL
;
A
#
# COMPACT_ATOMS: atom_id res chain seq x y z
N MET A 1 47.96 59.59 -94.93
CA MET A 1 46.51 59.59 -94.61
C MET A 1 46.38 59.33 -93.12
N ALA A 2 46.03 60.37 -92.37
CA ALA A 2 45.70 60.29 -90.95
C ALA A 2 44.18 60.38 -90.81
N ALA A 3 43.57 59.51 -90.00
CA ALA A 3 42.19 59.61 -89.59
C ALA A 3 42.04 59.14 -88.15
N THR A 4 41.31 59.94 -87.38
CA THR A 4 41.12 59.94 -85.93
C THR A 4 39.72 59.41 -85.59
N SER A 5 39.53 58.72 -84.45
CA SER A 5 38.22 58.50 -83.75
C SER A 5 38.44 57.65 -82.47
N LEU A 6 38.46 58.18 -81.22
CA LEU A 6 37.34 58.37 -80.24
C LEU A 6 36.61 57.03 -79.89
N VAL A 7 36.54 56.50 -78.65
CA VAL A 7 35.90 56.90 -77.34
C VAL A 7 36.12 55.72 -76.31
N PRO A 8 35.82 55.69 -74.96
CA PRO A 8 35.76 56.68 -73.86
C PRO A 8 36.67 56.35 -72.63
N ARG A 9 36.70 57.30 -71.69
CA ARG A 9 37.31 57.25 -70.34
C ARG A 9 36.22 56.87 -69.32
N PHE A 10 36.38 55.80 -68.54
CA PHE A 10 35.55 55.48 -67.37
C PHE A 10 36.24 55.93 -66.09
N GLN A 11 35.54 56.74 -65.29
CA GLN A 11 35.91 57.14 -63.93
C GLN A 11 35.82 55.93 -62.98
N ALA A 12 36.90 55.67 -62.23
CA ALA A 12 36.87 54.80 -61.06
C ALA A 12 36.51 55.64 -59.83
N HIS A 13 35.30 55.45 -59.31
CA HIS A 13 34.91 55.90 -57.98
C HIS A 13 34.72 54.68 -57.08
N GLY A 14 35.39 54.71 -55.91
CA GLY A 14 34.94 54.05 -54.69
C GLY A 14 35.34 52.59 -54.50
N TYR A 15 36.53 52.36 -53.94
CA TYR A 15 36.85 51.16 -53.15
C TYR A 15 37.73 51.57 -51.97
N GLU A 16 37.12 52.14 -50.93
CA GLU A 16 37.85 52.46 -49.68
C GLU A 16 36.98 52.28 -48.42
N THR A 17 35.95 51.42 -48.48
CA THR A 17 35.04 51.15 -47.35
C THR A 17 34.95 49.68 -46.91
N ASP A 18 35.55 48.73 -47.63
CA ASP A 18 35.41 47.29 -47.32
C ASP A 18 36.51 46.71 -46.41
N SER A 19 37.69 47.34 -46.34
CA SER A 19 38.81 46.88 -45.50
C SER A 19 38.60 47.16 -44.00
N VAL A 20 37.84 48.20 -43.65
CA VAL A 20 37.52 48.54 -42.26
C VAL A 20 36.43 47.61 -41.70
N ASN A 21 35.44 47.21 -42.52
CA ASN A 21 34.37 46.32 -42.10
C ASN A 21 34.83 44.86 -41.91
N LEU A 22 35.77 44.36 -42.73
CA LEU A 22 36.35 43.03 -42.52
C LEU A 22 37.16 42.95 -41.22
N ASN A 23 37.97 43.97 -40.92
CA ASN A 23 38.77 44.00 -39.69
C ASN A 23 37.89 44.09 -38.43
N VAL A 24 36.80 44.84 -38.47
CA VAL A 24 35.85 44.92 -37.34
C VAL A 24 35.09 43.61 -37.14
N ALA A 25 34.71 42.92 -38.22
CA ALA A 25 34.08 41.59 -38.15
C ALA A 25 35.04 40.53 -37.59
N MET A 26 36.30 40.52 -38.04
CA MET A 26 37.33 39.58 -37.61
C MET A 26 37.76 39.79 -36.14
N VAL A 27 37.84 41.05 -35.67
CA VAL A 27 38.10 41.36 -34.25
C VAL A 27 36.92 40.95 -33.36
N ARG A 28 35.67 41.12 -33.83
CA ARG A 28 34.46 40.68 -33.10
C ARG A 28 34.35 39.15 -33.01
N THR A 29 34.67 38.41 -34.07
CA THR A 29 34.68 36.94 -34.05
C THR A 29 35.77 36.40 -33.12
N ASN A 30 36.99 36.94 -33.17
CA ASN A 30 38.08 36.54 -32.26
C ASN A 30 37.75 36.83 -30.79
N SER A 31 37.12 37.97 -30.49
CA SER A 31 36.66 38.31 -29.13
C SER A 31 35.58 37.34 -28.62
N LEU A 32 34.58 37.00 -29.46
CA LEU A 32 33.53 36.04 -29.12
C LEU A 32 34.08 34.61 -28.91
N VAL A 33 35.05 34.18 -29.72
CA VAL A 33 35.73 32.89 -29.56
C VAL A 33 36.51 32.84 -28.24
N PHE A 34 37.21 33.91 -27.90
CA PHE A 34 37.96 34.01 -26.63
C PHE A 34 37.04 33.94 -25.41
N VAL A 35 35.92 34.67 -25.43
CA VAL A 35 34.91 34.64 -24.36
C VAL A 35 34.29 33.24 -24.21
N LYS A 36 33.87 32.60 -25.31
CA LYS A 36 33.32 31.22 -25.28
C LYS A 36 34.32 30.22 -24.71
N THR A 37 35.60 30.35 -25.06
CA THR A 37 36.66 29.47 -24.56
C THR A 37 36.92 29.69 -23.05
N ARG A 38 36.88 30.94 -22.58
CA ARG A 38 37.01 31.26 -21.15
C ARG A 38 35.85 30.71 -20.31
N VAL A 39 34.61 30.86 -20.80
CA VAL A 39 33.41 30.27 -20.16
C VAL A 39 33.53 28.76 -20.10
N ARG A 40 33.93 28.12 -21.21
CA ARG A 40 34.12 26.66 -21.26
C ARG A 40 35.18 26.16 -20.29
N LYS A 41 36.35 26.82 -20.19
CA LYS A 41 37.41 26.46 -19.22
C LYS A 41 36.95 26.62 -17.77
N SER A 42 36.21 27.69 -17.48
CA SER A 42 35.69 27.95 -16.13
C SER A 42 34.59 26.95 -15.76
N GLY A 43 33.64 26.72 -16.67
CA GLY A 43 32.58 25.73 -16.51
C GLY A 43 33.11 24.30 -16.41
N SER A 44 34.15 23.92 -17.17
CA SER A 44 34.75 22.59 -17.06
C SER A 44 35.43 22.36 -15.71
N LYS A 45 35.99 23.41 -15.10
CA LYS A 45 36.51 23.34 -13.73
C LYS A 45 35.36 23.08 -12.74
N ILE A 46 34.21 23.72 -12.90
CA ILE A 46 33.02 23.46 -12.07
C ILE A 46 32.47 22.05 -12.31
N ARG A 47 32.38 21.59 -13.57
CA ARG A 47 31.99 20.21 -13.92
C ARG A 47 32.82 19.17 -13.17
N SER A 48 34.14 19.37 -13.08
CA SER A 48 35.01 18.44 -12.33
C SER A 48 34.63 18.33 -10.84
N THR A 49 34.08 19.40 -10.23
CA THR A 49 33.57 19.34 -8.86
C THR A 49 32.27 18.55 -8.74
N TYR A 50 31.45 18.50 -9.81
CA TYR A 50 30.21 17.72 -9.83
C TYR A 50 30.51 16.23 -9.93
N ILE A 51 31.48 15.88 -10.79
CA ILE A 51 31.99 14.50 -10.90
C ILE A 51 32.61 14.06 -9.57
N ALA A 52 33.45 14.90 -8.96
CA ALA A 52 34.03 14.61 -7.64
C ALA A 52 32.94 14.40 -6.57
N PHE A 53 31.85 15.17 -6.62
CA PHE A 53 30.70 14.96 -5.75
C PHE A 53 30.04 13.60 -5.99
N ALA A 54 29.83 13.19 -7.24
CA ALA A 54 29.24 11.90 -7.58
C ALA A 54 30.08 10.72 -7.04
N HIS A 55 31.40 10.77 -7.17
CA HIS A 55 32.29 9.75 -6.59
C HIS A 55 32.28 9.74 -5.06
N LYS A 56 32.24 10.92 -4.42
CA LYS A 56 32.11 11.01 -2.96
C LYS A 56 30.77 10.42 -2.49
N GLU A 57 29.70 10.68 -3.24
CA GLU A 57 28.37 10.19 -2.94
C GLU A 57 28.27 8.66 -3.11
N LYS A 58 28.88 8.12 -4.16
CA LYS A 58 29.04 6.66 -4.32
C LYS A 58 29.70 6.05 -3.10
N LYS A 59 30.85 6.58 -2.67
CA LYS A 59 31.57 6.06 -1.49
C LYS A 59 30.72 6.10 -0.22
N ARG A 60 29.98 7.20 -0.01
CA ARG A 60 29.05 7.35 1.12
C ARG A 60 27.97 6.26 1.11
N LEU A 61 27.39 5.97 -0.05
CA LEU A 61 26.39 4.92 -0.19
C LEU A 61 26.97 3.52 -0.01
N GLU A 62 28.18 3.25 -0.52
CA GLU A 62 28.88 1.98 -0.32
C GLU A 62 29.13 1.71 1.18
N GLU A 63 29.58 2.73 1.93
CA GLU A 63 29.72 2.65 3.39
C GLU A 63 28.37 2.39 4.09
N ARG A 64 27.28 3.01 3.62
CA ARG A 64 25.94 2.76 4.14
C ARG A 64 25.48 1.33 3.85
N VAL A 65 25.67 0.82 2.64
CA VAL A 65 25.36 -0.57 2.25
C VAL A 65 26.14 -1.56 3.11
N GLU A 66 27.41 -1.30 3.40
CA GLU A 66 28.21 -2.14 4.29
C GLU A 66 27.64 -2.12 5.72
N SER A 67 27.30 -0.94 6.25
CA SER A 67 26.70 -0.82 7.60
C SER A 67 25.36 -1.55 7.70
N LEU A 68 24.49 -1.39 6.70
CA LEU A 68 23.20 -2.08 6.58
C LEU A 68 23.38 -3.58 6.48
N GLY A 69 24.40 -4.05 5.74
CA GLY A 69 24.74 -5.46 5.65
C GLY A 69 25.08 -6.09 7.00
N ARG A 70 25.83 -5.37 7.86
CA ARG A 70 26.14 -5.83 9.22
C ARG A 70 24.90 -5.82 10.12
N GLU A 71 24.05 -4.81 9.98
CA GLU A 71 22.79 -4.70 10.73
C GLU A 71 21.81 -5.81 10.36
N ILE A 72 21.66 -6.12 9.07
CA ILE A 72 20.85 -7.23 8.55
C ILE A 72 21.32 -8.55 9.17
N GLN A 73 22.62 -8.84 9.18
CA GLN A 73 23.13 -10.08 9.77
C GLN A 73 22.81 -10.22 11.26
N ALA A 74 22.82 -9.11 12.02
CA ALA A 74 22.44 -9.12 13.43
C ALA A 74 20.92 -9.34 13.60
N LYS A 75 20.11 -8.67 12.78
CA LYS A 75 18.65 -8.78 12.81
C LYS A 75 18.15 -10.14 12.32
N GLU A 76 18.80 -10.77 11.35
CA GLU A 76 18.48 -12.12 10.88
C GLU A 76 18.59 -13.15 12.01
N ARG A 77 19.64 -13.07 12.83
CA ARG A 77 19.81 -13.96 14.00
C ARG A 77 18.71 -13.74 15.03
N GLU A 78 18.32 -12.49 15.26
CA GLU A 78 17.25 -12.15 16.20
C GLU A 78 15.88 -12.62 15.70
N VAL A 79 15.60 -12.46 14.41
CA VAL A 79 14.38 -12.98 13.78
C VAL A 79 14.30 -14.50 13.90
N GLU A 80 15.41 -15.22 13.65
CA GLU A 80 15.45 -16.67 13.81
C GLU A 80 15.21 -17.09 15.27
N ARG A 81 15.83 -16.38 16.24
CA ARG A 81 15.61 -16.63 17.67
C ARG A 81 14.15 -16.43 18.06
N LEU A 82 13.52 -15.35 17.59
CA LEU A 82 12.11 -15.04 17.88
C LEU A 82 11.17 -16.01 17.17
N ARG A 83 11.54 -16.50 15.99
CA ARG A 83 10.80 -17.55 15.27
C ARG A 83 10.74 -18.83 16.08
N ASP A 84 11.88 -19.30 16.59
CA ASP A 84 11.97 -20.50 17.44
C ASP A 84 11.10 -20.36 18.70
N ILE A 85 11.11 -19.17 19.31
CA ILE A 85 10.29 -18.87 20.49
C ILE A 85 8.80 -18.89 20.13
N ALA A 86 8.41 -18.25 19.04
CA ALA A 86 7.02 -18.23 18.57
C ALA A 86 6.51 -19.65 18.24
N GLU A 87 7.30 -20.46 17.54
CA GLU A 87 6.92 -21.84 17.18
C GLU A 87 6.82 -22.74 18.42
N ARG A 88 7.78 -22.64 19.35
CA ARG A 88 7.72 -23.40 20.61
C ARG A 88 6.52 -22.99 21.46
N THR A 89 6.28 -21.69 21.63
CA THR A 89 5.13 -21.20 22.43
C THR A 89 3.80 -21.58 21.79
N GLU A 90 3.70 -21.53 20.47
CA GLU A 90 2.52 -22.01 19.73
C GLU A 90 2.29 -23.51 19.94
N SER A 91 3.34 -24.33 19.80
CA SER A 91 3.24 -25.77 20.01
C SER A 91 2.80 -26.14 21.44
N LEU A 92 3.31 -25.43 22.45
CA LEU A 92 2.92 -25.61 23.85
C LEU A 92 1.46 -25.18 24.07
N SER A 93 1.05 -24.05 23.50
CA SER A 93 -0.34 -23.57 23.60
C SER A 93 -1.33 -24.53 22.92
N ALA A 94 -0.93 -25.14 21.81
CA ALA A 94 -1.74 -26.14 21.10
C ALA A 94 -1.86 -27.43 21.90
N ALA A 95 -0.76 -27.93 22.47
CA ALA A 95 -0.77 -29.11 23.33
C ALA A 95 -1.63 -28.91 24.59
N ALA A 96 -1.54 -27.73 25.21
CA ALA A 96 -2.39 -27.37 26.35
C ALA A 96 -3.88 -27.34 25.97
N LEU A 97 -4.22 -26.77 24.79
CA LEU A 97 -5.59 -26.75 24.30
C LEU A 97 -6.11 -28.17 24.01
N GLU A 98 -5.30 -29.05 23.44
CA GLU A 98 -5.67 -30.45 23.18
C GLU A 98 -5.94 -31.21 24.49
N HIS A 99 -5.10 -31.00 25.50
CA HIS A 99 -5.32 -31.56 26.84
C HIS A 99 -6.64 -31.07 27.45
N LYS A 100 -6.97 -29.78 27.31
CA LYS A 100 -8.25 -29.21 27.78
C LYS A 100 -9.46 -29.79 27.07
N LYS A 101 -9.36 -30.12 25.79
CA LYS A 101 -10.41 -30.81 25.02
C LYS A 101 -10.67 -32.24 25.51
N GLN A 102 -9.74 -32.85 26.24
CA GLN A 102 -9.93 -34.17 26.83
C GLN A 102 -10.65 -34.11 28.20
N SER A 103 -10.96 -32.91 28.70
CA SER A 103 -11.65 -32.76 29.98
C SER A 103 -13.07 -33.37 29.92
N PRO A 104 -13.54 -34.01 31.01
CA PRO A 104 -14.90 -34.54 31.09
C PRO A 104 -15.97 -33.47 30.83
N LEU A 105 -15.71 -32.23 31.25
CA LEU A 105 -16.58 -31.08 31.01
C LEU A 105 -16.79 -30.84 29.50
N TYR A 106 -15.70 -30.73 28.74
CA TYR A 106 -15.77 -30.48 27.29
C TYR A 106 -16.46 -31.65 26.56
N LEU A 107 -16.14 -32.88 26.92
CA LEU A 107 -16.75 -34.06 26.33
C LEU A 107 -18.26 -34.10 26.54
N ASN A 108 -18.73 -33.85 27.78
CA ASN A 108 -20.16 -33.80 28.09
C ASN A 108 -20.86 -32.64 27.35
N LEU A 109 -20.22 -31.48 27.26
CA LEU A 109 -20.76 -30.31 26.56
C LEU A 109 -20.98 -30.61 25.07
N ILE A 110 -20.01 -31.26 24.42
CA ILE A 110 -20.11 -31.68 23.02
C ILE A 110 -21.16 -32.78 22.85
N GLU A 111 -21.28 -33.72 23.79
CA GLU A 111 -22.33 -34.74 23.77
C GLU A 111 -23.72 -34.11 23.81
N HIS A 112 -23.97 -33.18 24.74
CA HIS A 112 -25.23 -32.45 24.84
C HIS A 112 -25.51 -31.61 23.59
N HIS A 113 -24.50 -30.92 23.04
CA HIS A 113 -24.63 -30.19 21.77
C HIS A 113 -25.09 -31.13 20.63
N ASN A 114 -24.43 -32.28 20.48
CA ASN A 114 -24.76 -33.25 19.44
C ASN A 114 -26.16 -33.84 19.63
N ALA A 115 -26.57 -34.08 20.88
CA ALA A 115 -27.91 -34.54 21.21
C ALA A 115 -28.96 -33.49 20.83
N LEU A 116 -28.76 -32.22 21.18
CA LEU A 116 -29.67 -31.13 20.85
C LEU A 116 -29.77 -30.90 19.34
N LYS A 117 -28.66 -30.98 18.61
CA LYS A 117 -28.64 -30.89 17.15
C LYS A 117 -29.41 -32.04 16.49
N SER A 118 -29.26 -33.25 17.01
CA SER A 118 -30.04 -34.41 16.56
C SER A 118 -31.53 -34.23 16.84
N LEU A 119 -31.88 -33.71 18.02
CA LEU A 119 -33.26 -33.41 18.41
C LEU A 119 -33.88 -32.36 17.48
N GLN A 120 -33.18 -31.27 17.19
CA GLN A 120 -33.64 -30.22 16.27
C GLN A 120 -33.95 -30.80 14.88
N ARG A 121 -33.07 -31.67 14.37
CA ARG A 121 -33.26 -32.33 13.08
C ARG A 121 -34.49 -33.23 13.06
N GLU A 122 -34.66 -34.10 14.06
CA GLU A 122 -35.85 -34.97 14.12
C GLU A 122 -37.13 -34.15 14.33
N HIS A 123 -37.08 -33.08 15.14
CA HIS A 123 -38.21 -32.16 15.31
C HIS A 123 -38.63 -31.50 13.99
N GLN A 124 -37.68 -30.97 13.20
CA GLN A 124 -37.97 -30.41 11.88
C GLN A 124 -38.61 -31.43 10.94
N LYS A 125 -38.12 -32.67 10.96
CA LYS A 125 -38.68 -33.78 10.16
C LYS A 125 -40.09 -34.15 10.62
N HIS A 126 -40.36 -34.15 11.92
CA HIS A 126 -41.71 -34.35 12.45
C HIS A 126 -42.64 -33.22 12.01
N LEU A 127 -42.19 -31.97 12.08
CA LEU A 127 -42.96 -30.80 11.65
C LEU A 127 -43.28 -30.82 10.15
N GLU A 128 -42.34 -31.24 9.31
CA GLU A 128 -42.59 -31.45 7.88
C GLU A 128 -43.60 -32.58 7.62
N ASN A 129 -43.51 -33.68 8.38
CA ASN A 129 -44.44 -34.80 8.26
C ASN A 129 -45.84 -34.41 8.71
N GLU A 130 -45.96 -33.66 9.80
CA GLU A 130 -47.22 -33.12 10.29
C GLU A 130 -47.85 -32.18 9.26
N LYS A 131 -47.06 -31.29 8.65
CA LYS A 131 -47.52 -30.44 7.56
C LYS A 131 -48.05 -31.24 6.36
N LYS A 132 -47.33 -32.29 5.93
CA LYS A 132 -47.78 -33.17 4.83
C LYS A 132 -49.07 -33.92 5.18
N LEU A 133 -49.19 -34.42 6.40
CA LEU A 133 -50.42 -35.05 6.88
C LEU A 133 -51.59 -34.05 6.90
N GLY A 134 -51.35 -32.83 7.36
CA GLY A 134 -52.33 -31.75 7.30
C GLY A 134 -52.77 -31.43 5.88
N GLU A 135 -51.84 -31.33 4.92
CA GLU A 135 -52.16 -31.10 3.50
C GLU A 135 -53.01 -32.23 2.89
N ILE A 136 -52.72 -33.48 3.25
CA ILE A 136 -53.51 -34.66 2.84
C ILE A 136 -54.92 -34.58 3.42
N LEU A 137 -55.05 -34.27 4.71
CA LEU A 137 -56.34 -34.15 5.39
C LEU A 137 -57.16 -32.97 4.87
N ASP A 138 -56.52 -31.84 4.53
CA ASP A 138 -57.16 -30.71 3.85
C ASP A 138 -57.60 -31.04 2.43
N SER A 139 -56.85 -31.87 1.71
CA SER A 139 -57.27 -32.37 0.40
C SER A 139 -58.48 -33.30 0.53
N LEU A 140 -58.48 -34.19 1.51
CA LEU A 140 -59.60 -35.08 1.83
C LEU A 140 -60.85 -34.27 2.20
N ARG A 141 -60.71 -33.24 3.05
CA ARG A 141 -61.77 -32.31 3.45
C ARG A 141 -62.36 -31.59 2.24
N ARG A 142 -61.53 -30.96 1.39
CA ARG A 142 -62.00 -30.24 0.18
C ARG A 142 -62.65 -31.14 -0.85
N GLY A 143 -62.18 -32.38 -0.99
CA GLY A 143 -62.72 -33.37 -1.91
C GLY A 143 -63.99 -34.07 -1.41
N TYR A 144 -64.42 -33.82 -0.17
CA TYR A 144 -65.57 -34.50 0.42
C TYR A 144 -66.89 -34.11 -0.26
N ASN A 145 -67.66 -35.14 -0.66
CA ASN A 145 -68.98 -34.97 -1.25
C ASN A 145 -70.06 -35.39 -0.23
N PRO A 146 -70.86 -34.44 0.30
CA PRO A 146 -71.90 -34.70 1.30
C PRO A 146 -72.98 -35.71 0.90
N ASN A 147 -73.12 -36.02 -0.39
CA ASN A 147 -74.11 -36.99 -0.88
C ASN A 147 -73.68 -38.46 -0.71
N TYR A 148 -72.40 -38.74 -0.42
CA TYR A 148 -71.91 -40.09 -0.15
C TYR A 148 -71.80 -40.33 1.36
N GLN A 149 -72.45 -41.39 1.85
CA GLN A 149 -72.57 -41.70 3.28
C GLN A 149 -71.50 -42.68 3.76
N ASP A 150 -70.22 -42.43 3.44
CA ASP A 150 -69.14 -43.21 4.03
C ASP A 150 -68.83 -42.68 5.45
N MET A 151 -69.19 -43.47 6.45
CA MET A 151 -69.04 -43.11 7.86
C MET A 151 -67.58 -42.90 8.27
N ALA A 152 -66.63 -43.65 7.70
CA ALA A 152 -65.20 -43.55 8.05
C ALA A 152 -64.59 -42.25 7.50
N VAL A 153 -64.98 -41.86 6.28
CA VAL A 153 -64.55 -40.59 5.68
C VAL A 153 -65.15 -39.40 6.43
N LEU A 154 -66.42 -39.50 6.83
CA LEU A 154 -67.08 -38.48 7.64
C LEU A 154 -66.40 -38.30 9.01
N GLU A 155 -66.04 -39.38 9.69
CA GLU A 155 -65.33 -39.35 10.97
C GLU A 155 -63.93 -38.71 10.83
N ALA A 156 -63.17 -39.10 9.80
CA ALA A 156 -61.85 -38.53 9.54
C ALA A 156 -61.89 -37.02 9.24
N VAL A 157 -62.89 -36.56 8.47
CA VAL A 157 -63.08 -35.14 8.15
C VAL A 157 -63.45 -34.34 9.40
N ARG A 158 -64.38 -34.85 10.21
CA ARG A 158 -64.79 -34.18 11.46
C ARG A 158 -63.65 -34.13 12.48
N GLY A 159 -62.89 -35.21 12.63
CA GLY A 159 -61.73 -35.25 13.53
C GLY A 159 -60.62 -34.29 13.12
N TRP A 160 -60.39 -34.09 11.82
CA TRP A 160 -59.47 -33.07 11.33
C TRP A 160 -60.00 -31.65 11.57
N GLU A 161 -61.29 -31.40 11.33
CA GLU A 161 -61.92 -30.11 11.61
C GLU A 161 -61.82 -29.72 13.08
N GLU A 162 -62.01 -30.67 14.01
CA GLU A 162 -61.83 -30.46 15.45
C GLU A 162 -60.34 -30.23 15.82
N HIS A 163 -59.43 -31.03 15.27
CA HIS A 163 -58.01 -30.91 15.58
C HIS A 163 -57.41 -29.59 15.08
N ALA A 164 -57.79 -29.16 13.87
CA ALA A 164 -57.31 -27.94 13.22
C ALA A 164 -58.16 -26.69 13.54
N GLY A 165 -59.28 -26.84 14.25
CA GLY A 165 -60.18 -25.72 14.59
C GLY A 165 -60.90 -25.10 13.38
N LEU A 166 -61.21 -25.90 12.35
CA LEU A 166 -61.84 -25.45 11.11
C LEU A 166 -63.37 -25.61 11.15
N PRO A 167 -64.16 -24.71 10.51
CA PRO A 167 -65.62 -24.84 10.46
C PRO A 167 -66.05 -26.05 9.60
N HIS A 168 -67.23 -26.61 9.89
CA HIS A 168 -67.76 -27.74 9.12
C HIS A 168 -68.02 -27.36 7.64
N ILE A 169 -67.58 -28.19 6.67
CA ILE A 169 -67.76 -27.94 5.21
C ILE A 169 -69.19 -27.55 4.79
N ASN A 170 -70.22 -28.07 5.48
CA ASN A 170 -71.62 -27.81 5.14
C ASN A 170 -72.10 -26.39 5.52
N GLU A 171 -71.37 -25.67 6.37
CA GLU A 171 -71.68 -24.29 6.74
C GLU A 171 -71.13 -23.31 5.68
N VAL A 172 -69.92 -23.55 5.18
CA VAL A 172 -69.23 -22.69 4.19
C VAL A 172 -69.89 -22.75 2.80
N ARG A 173 -70.43 -23.91 2.38
CA ARG A 173 -71.09 -24.06 1.05
C ARG A 173 -72.40 -23.29 0.88
N LYS A 174 -72.97 -22.71 1.95
CA LYS A 174 -74.19 -21.90 1.87
C LYS A 174 -73.92 -20.43 1.53
N GLU A 175 -72.66 -19.98 1.55
CA GLU A 175 -72.27 -18.57 1.46
C GLU A 175 -71.59 -18.17 0.14
N ASP A 176 -71.60 -19.01 -0.91
CA ASP A 176 -71.10 -18.65 -2.26
C ASP A 176 -72.06 -17.71 -3.04
N GLY A 177 -72.74 -16.82 -2.32
CA GLY A 177 -73.64 -15.79 -2.82
C GLY A 177 -73.47 -14.49 -2.05
N THR A 178 -72.36 -13.80 -2.34
CA THR A 178 -72.00 -12.42 -1.95
C THR A 178 -71.67 -12.13 -0.47
N THR A 179 -70.60 -11.33 -0.33
CA THR A 179 -70.16 -10.46 0.80
C THR A 179 -69.01 -10.98 1.67
N GLU A 180 -68.05 -10.07 1.88
CA GLU A 180 -66.87 -10.18 2.74
C GLU A 180 -67.23 -10.14 4.24
N GLU A 181 -66.28 -10.57 5.10
CA GLU A 181 -66.27 -10.61 6.59
C GLU A 181 -66.94 -11.86 7.21
N GLU A 182 -66.41 -12.60 8.20
CA GLU A 182 -65.35 -12.42 9.21
C GLU A 182 -64.63 -13.76 9.43
N VAL A 183 -63.29 -13.75 9.50
CA VAL A 183 -62.53 -14.91 10.02
C VAL A 183 -62.72 -14.93 11.53
N LYS A 184 -63.55 -15.83 12.05
CA LYS A 184 -63.62 -16.11 13.49
C LYS A 184 -62.27 -16.63 13.95
N GLU A 185 -61.64 -15.90 14.85
CA GLU A 185 -60.43 -16.30 15.57
C GLU A 185 -60.66 -17.68 16.20
N ALA A 186 -59.82 -18.64 15.82
CA ALA A 186 -59.76 -19.95 16.45
C ALA A 186 -59.31 -19.76 17.89
N GLU A 187 -60.06 -20.33 18.84
CA GLU A 187 -59.68 -20.40 20.26
C GLU A 187 -58.30 -21.06 20.36
N THR A 188 -57.32 -20.28 20.81
CA THR A 188 -55.97 -20.72 21.11
C THR A 188 -56.06 -21.65 22.32
N LYS A 189 -55.70 -22.92 22.12
CA LYS A 189 -55.46 -23.85 23.24
C LYS A 189 -54.42 -23.19 24.15
N GLU A 190 -54.79 -22.97 25.41
CA GLU A 190 -53.88 -22.43 26.43
C GLU A 190 -52.68 -23.38 26.55
N ASP A 191 -51.50 -22.91 26.15
CA ASP A 191 -50.25 -23.65 26.33
C ASP A 191 -50.00 -23.86 27.83
N GLU A 192 -49.63 -25.08 28.23
CA GLU A 192 -49.29 -25.38 29.62
C GLU A 192 -48.17 -24.43 30.13
N PRO A 193 -48.23 -23.98 31.39
CA PRO A 193 -47.24 -23.03 31.93
C PRO A 193 -45.85 -23.65 31.89
N LEU A 194 -44.93 -23.00 31.17
CA LEU A 194 -43.53 -23.41 31.05
C LEU A 194 -42.82 -23.37 32.40
N GLU A 195 -41.95 -24.35 32.68
CA GLU A 195 -41.11 -24.37 33.87
C GLU A 195 -40.08 -23.22 33.85
N GLU A 196 -39.66 -22.76 35.04
CA GLU A 196 -38.68 -21.68 35.17
C GLU A 196 -37.38 -22.00 34.42
N GLY A 197 -37.05 -21.17 33.43
CA GLY A 197 -35.83 -21.31 32.62
C GLY A 197 -36.03 -21.96 31.24
N MET A 198 -37.22 -22.50 30.94
CA MET A 198 -37.56 -22.96 29.59
C MET A 198 -37.69 -21.79 28.61
N TRP A 199 -37.39 -22.05 27.35
CA TRP A 199 -37.52 -21.04 26.28
C TRP A 199 -38.90 -21.14 25.64
N ASP A 200 -39.50 -20.00 25.36
CA ASP A 200 -40.70 -19.92 24.53
C ASP A 200 -40.40 -20.32 23.06
N ALA A 201 -41.45 -20.61 22.30
CA ALA A 201 -41.32 -21.10 20.92
C ALA A 201 -40.62 -20.08 19.99
N GLU A 202 -40.83 -18.79 20.22
CA GLU A 202 -40.22 -17.72 19.43
C GLU A 202 -38.72 -17.63 19.68
N ARG A 203 -38.31 -17.58 20.96
CA ARG A 203 -36.90 -17.56 21.36
C ARG A 203 -36.18 -18.82 20.88
N LEU A 204 -36.83 -19.97 20.96
CA LEU A 204 -36.27 -21.23 20.46
C LEU A 204 -36.01 -21.18 18.95
N LYS A 205 -36.94 -20.60 18.17
CA LYS A 205 -36.76 -20.44 16.72
C LYS A 205 -35.61 -19.50 16.35
N TYR A 206 -35.39 -18.43 17.12
CA TYR A 206 -34.37 -17.42 16.78
C TYR A 206 -33.00 -17.68 17.40
N GLN A 207 -32.94 -18.20 18.62
CA GLN A 207 -31.69 -18.29 19.39
C GLN A 207 -31.05 -19.68 19.40
N LEU A 208 -31.82 -20.75 19.11
CA LEU A 208 -31.29 -22.11 19.13
C LEU A 208 -30.16 -22.32 18.10
N ASP A 209 -30.34 -21.79 16.88
CA ASP A 209 -29.31 -21.88 15.85
C ASP A 209 -28.03 -21.11 16.25
N GLY A 210 -28.18 -19.96 16.91
CA GLY A 210 -27.05 -19.20 17.43
C GLY A 210 -26.28 -19.96 18.52
N LEU A 211 -27.01 -20.61 19.43
CA LEU A 211 -26.42 -21.41 20.50
C LEU A 211 -25.70 -22.65 19.96
N LEU A 212 -26.33 -23.38 19.03
CA LEU A 212 -25.74 -24.59 18.44
C LEU A 212 -24.46 -24.27 17.65
N ASN A 213 -24.38 -23.09 17.02
CA ASN A 213 -23.19 -22.67 16.27
C ASN A 213 -22.12 -21.98 17.13
N SER A 214 -22.28 -21.93 18.46
CA SER A 214 -21.28 -21.36 19.35
C SER A 214 -19.98 -22.16 19.34
N ASP A 215 -18.85 -21.46 19.47
CA ASP A 215 -17.54 -22.10 19.56
C ASP A 215 -17.25 -22.51 21.01
N TYR A 216 -17.53 -23.76 21.32
CA TYR A 216 -17.27 -24.37 22.63
C TYR A 216 -15.80 -24.35 23.04
N THR A 217 -14.86 -24.23 22.09
CA THR A 217 -13.43 -24.11 22.42
C THR A 217 -13.07 -22.71 22.90
N SER A 218 -13.65 -21.68 22.27
CA SER A 218 -13.54 -20.29 22.75
C SER A 218 -14.18 -20.13 24.13
N LEU A 219 -15.34 -20.75 24.34
CA LEU A 219 -16.06 -20.70 25.63
C LEU A 219 -15.27 -21.39 26.76
N LEU A 220 -14.58 -22.49 26.44
CA LEU A 220 -13.66 -23.17 27.36
C LEU A 220 -12.45 -22.29 27.73
N LEU A 221 -11.91 -21.54 26.77
CA LEU A 221 -10.80 -20.62 27.00
C LEU A 221 -11.22 -19.39 27.84
N GLU A 222 -12.40 -18.84 27.59
CA GLU A 222 -12.96 -17.72 28.35
C GLU A 222 -13.25 -18.12 29.81
N HIS A 223 -13.80 -19.32 30.01
CA HIS A 223 -14.02 -19.85 31.36
C HIS A 223 -12.70 -20.03 32.12
N ASP A 224 -11.67 -20.54 31.45
CA ASP A 224 -10.34 -20.70 32.04
C ASP A 224 -9.72 -19.35 32.41
N GLU A 225 -9.84 -18.33 31.56
CA GLU A 225 -9.43 -16.95 31.86
C GLU A 225 -10.22 -16.37 33.06
N TYR A 226 -11.52 -16.63 33.14
CA TYR A 226 -12.36 -16.23 34.27
C TYR A 226 -11.93 -16.91 35.57
N THR A 227 -11.67 -18.22 35.56
CA THR A 227 -11.20 -18.95 36.75
C THR A 227 -9.81 -18.53 37.20
N ARG A 228 -8.94 -18.15 36.25
CA ARG A 228 -7.62 -17.57 36.57
C ARG A 228 -7.75 -16.18 37.19
N SER A 229 -8.61 -15.32 36.63
CA SER A 229 -8.85 -13.97 37.15
C SER A 229 -9.46 -13.96 38.56
N GLY A 230 -10.25 -14.97 38.91
CA GLY A 230 -10.85 -15.12 40.25
C GLY A 230 -9.94 -15.75 41.32
N GLY A 231 -8.71 -16.16 40.97
CA GLY A 231 -7.77 -16.83 41.88
C GLY A 231 -6.71 -15.92 42.51
N ASP A 232 -6.61 -14.66 42.11
CA ASP A 232 -5.46 -13.78 42.39
C ASP A 232 -5.67 -12.79 43.56
N ASP A 233 -6.66 -13.00 44.44
CA ASP A 233 -6.88 -12.11 45.60
C ASP A 233 -5.99 -12.43 46.83
N GLU A 234 -5.18 -13.51 46.80
CA GLU A 234 -4.26 -13.87 47.92
C GLU A 234 -2.75 -13.88 47.58
N GLU A 235 -2.30 -13.69 46.33
CA GLU A 235 -0.87 -13.73 45.94
C GLU A 235 -0.21 -12.36 45.65
N GLY A 236 -0.78 -11.26 46.16
CA GLY A 236 -0.29 -9.89 45.94
C GLY A 236 1.01 -9.47 46.66
N ALA A 237 1.81 -10.39 47.20
CA ALA A 237 2.98 -10.00 48.02
C ALA A 237 4.31 -10.69 47.64
N ILE A 238 4.31 -11.72 46.80
CA ILE A 238 5.53 -12.53 46.52
C ILE A 238 6.03 -12.39 45.07
N SER A 239 5.22 -11.84 44.19
CA SER A 239 5.48 -11.73 42.74
C SER A 239 6.27 -10.47 42.35
N ASP A 240 6.48 -9.53 43.27
CA ASP A 240 7.16 -8.25 42.99
C ASP A 240 8.56 -8.14 43.60
N ILE A 241 9.28 -9.26 43.74
CA ILE A 241 10.69 -9.26 44.20
C ILE A 241 11.63 -8.72 43.10
N ALA A 242 11.27 -8.92 41.82
CA ALA A 242 12.08 -8.52 40.68
C ALA A 242 12.25 -7.00 40.56
N SER A 243 11.27 -6.19 40.96
CA SER A 243 11.33 -4.72 40.89
C SER A 243 12.29 -4.10 41.91
N TYR A 244 12.73 -4.85 42.92
CA TYR A 244 13.68 -4.41 43.93
C TYR A 244 15.12 -4.87 43.68
N LEU A 245 15.38 -5.66 42.61
CA LEU A 245 16.72 -6.12 42.26
C LEU A 245 17.40 -5.16 41.24
N PRO A 246 18.70 -4.87 41.39
CA PRO A 246 19.47 -4.10 40.41
C PRO A 246 19.64 -4.85 39.08
N ASP A 247 19.73 -4.12 37.95
CA ASP A 247 19.71 -4.67 36.57
C ASP A 247 20.66 -5.86 36.32
N PHE A 248 21.84 -5.89 36.95
CA PHE A 248 22.81 -6.98 36.80
C PHE A 248 22.37 -8.29 37.46
N ALA A 249 21.44 -8.23 38.42
CA ALA A 249 20.96 -9.36 39.20
C ALA A 249 19.64 -9.93 38.66
N LEU A 250 18.94 -9.19 37.78
CA LEU A 250 17.73 -9.65 37.10
C LEU A 250 18.01 -10.89 36.26
N GLU A 251 19.10 -10.87 35.50
CA GLU A 251 19.44 -11.95 34.57
C GLU A 251 19.83 -13.26 35.31
N TYR A 252 20.37 -13.16 36.52
CA TYR A 252 20.63 -14.30 37.40
C TYR A 252 19.37 -14.76 38.14
N TYR A 253 18.52 -13.83 38.57
CA TYR A 253 17.27 -14.12 39.26
C TYR A 253 16.32 -14.90 38.35
N ASP A 254 16.19 -14.50 37.09
CA ASP A 254 15.32 -15.19 36.12
C ASP A 254 15.77 -16.63 35.88
N GLN A 255 17.08 -16.88 35.76
CA GLN A 255 17.61 -18.25 35.62
C GLN A 255 17.35 -19.14 36.85
N VAL A 256 17.52 -18.59 38.06
CA VAL A 256 17.26 -19.33 39.30
C VAL A 256 15.77 -19.58 39.49
N LYS A 257 14.94 -18.59 39.18
CA LYS A 257 13.47 -18.70 39.20
C LYS A 257 12.99 -19.77 38.22
N GLU A 258 13.44 -19.74 36.96
CA GLU A 258 13.10 -20.76 35.98
C GLU A 258 13.53 -22.16 36.45
N GLY A 259 14.75 -22.30 36.98
CA GLY A 259 15.23 -23.57 37.53
C GLY A 259 14.40 -24.08 38.71
N LEU A 260 13.97 -23.19 39.60
CA LEU A 260 13.14 -23.51 40.77
C LEU A 260 11.72 -23.90 40.36
N VAL A 261 11.12 -23.18 39.41
CA VAL A 261 9.80 -23.49 38.84
C VAL A 261 9.85 -24.87 38.17
N ILE A 262 10.84 -25.13 37.32
CA ILE A 262 11.02 -26.45 36.68
C ILE A 262 11.18 -27.58 37.71
N LEU A 263 11.91 -27.34 38.81
CA LEU A 263 12.06 -28.30 39.90
C LEU A 263 10.71 -28.57 40.62
N LEU A 264 9.93 -27.51 40.86
CA LEU A 264 8.62 -27.61 41.52
C LEU A 264 7.56 -28.26 40.63
N GLU A 265 7.61 -28.03 39.32
CA GLU A 265 6.79 -28.70 38.30
C GLU A 265 7.15 -30.18 38.19
N THR A 266 8.44 -30.52 38.13
CA THR A 266 8.89 -31.93 38.08
C THR A 266 8.55 -32.70 39.35
N LEU A 267 8.49 -32.04 40.51
CA LEU A 267 8.05 -32.61 41.78
C LEU A 267 6.51 -32.58 41.99
N HIS A 268 5.72 -32.11 41.01
CA HIS A 268 4.24 -31.99 41.08
C HIS A 268 3.72 -31.15 42.26
N ILE A 269 4.51 -30.22 42.77
CA ILE A 269 4.12 -29.33 43.88
C ILE A 269 3.32 -28.13 43.37
N ILE A 270 3.58 -27.70 42.12
CA ILE A 270 2.89 -26.60 41.44
C ILE A 270 2.38 -27.14 40.09
N PRO A 271 1.16 -26.81 39.65
CA PRO A 271 0.73 -27.09 38.29
C PRO A 271 1.69 -26.43 37.29
N ALA A 272 2.05 -27.15 36.22
CA ALA A 272 2.91 -26.58 35.18
C ALA A 272 2.34 -25.24 34.72
N SER A 273 3.18 -24.20 34.70
CA SER A 273 2.76 -22.87 34.24
C SER A 273 2.36 -22.97 32.77
N GLU A 274 1.06 -23.09 32.52
CA GLU A 274 0.52 -23.19 31.16
C GLU A 274 0.75 -21.86 30.44
N LYS A 275 1.65 -21.86 29.45
CA LYS A 275 1.83 -20.71 28.57
C LYS A 275 0.51 -20.41 27.88
N SER A 276 0.00 -19.22 28.11
CA SER A 276 -1.36 -18.83 27.74
C SER A 276 -1.46 -18.57 26.23
N SER A 277 -2.68 -18.56 25.70
CA SER A 277 -2.97 -18.04 24.35
C SER A 277 -2.44 -16.60 24.16
N ALA A 278 -2.42 -15.81 25.24
CA ALA A 278 -1.83 -14.47 25.29
C ALA A 278 -0.30 -14.45 25.12
N ASP A 279 0.41 -15.49 25.56
CA ASP A 279 1.87 -15.57 25.40
C ASP A 279 2.24 -16.00 23.98
N SER A 280 1.44 -16.88 23.38
CA SER A 280 1.53 -17.24 21.96
C SER A 280 1.30 -16.02 21.06
N SER A 281 0.29 -15.19 21.36
CA SER A 281 0.00 -13.98 20.58
C SER A 281 1.12 -12.93 20.72
N ARG A 282 1.66 -12.71 21.92
CA ARG A 282 2.82 -11.84 22.15
C ARG A 282 4.06 -12.31 21.42
N ALA A 283 4.37 -13.62 21.46
CA ALA A 283 5.52 -14.18 20.77
C ALA A 283 5.41 -14.05 19.25
N ARG A 284 4.23 -14.28 18.68
CA ARG A 284 3.94 -14.04 17.25
C ARG A 284 4.08 -12.57 16.88
N GLN A 285 3.57 -11.66 17.71
CA GLN A 285 3.69 -10.23 17.48
C GLN A 285 5.16 -9.79 17.47
N ALA A 286 5.95 -10.20 18.47
CA ALA A 286 7.37 -9.90 18.53
C ALA A 286 8.14 -10.43 17.31
N PHE A 287 7.83 -11.65 16.85
CA PHE A 287 8.38 -12.21 15.63
C PHE A 287 8.01 -11.40 14.38
N ASN A 288 6.73 -11.08 14.21
CA ASN A 288 6.25 -10.30 13.06
C ASN A 288 6.86 -8.89 13.02
N ASP A 289 6.96 -8.22 14.17
CA ASP A 289 7.57 -6.90 14.29
C ASP A 289 9.06 -6.95 13.91
N ALA A 290 9.79 -7.96 14.37
CA ALA A 290 11.18 -8.18 14.01
C ALA A 290 11.35 -8.49 12.51
N GLU A 291 10.46 -9.31 11.93
CA GLU A 291 10.49 -9.65 10.50
C GLU A 291 10.20 -8.43 9.62
N ASN A 292 9.21 -7.61 10.00
CA ASN A 292 8.88 -6.37 9.30
C ASN A 292 10.04 -5.36 9.37
N ASN A 293 10.70 -5.26 10.51
CA ASN A 293 11.89 -4.43 10.67
C ASN A 293 13.03 -4.93 9.76
N LEU A 294 13.30 -6.24 9.74
CA LEU A 294 14.30 -6.84 8.85
C LEU A 294 13.99 -6.55 7.37
N LYS A 295 12.73 -6.71 6.94
CA LYS A 295 12.28 -6.38 5.58
C LYS A 295 12.50 -4.91 5.24
N SER A 296 12.25 -3.99 6.18
CA SER A 296 12.51 -2.55 5.99
C SER A 296 14.00 -2.27 5.75
N ILE A 297 14.87 -2.84 6.59
CA ILE A 297 16.33 -2.65 6.48
C ILE A 297 16.87 -3.28 5.19
N GLN A 298 16.37 -4.45 4.80
CA GLN A 298 16.73 -5.09 3.52
C GLN A 298 16.31 -4.22 2.33
N LYS A 299 15.14 -3.60 2.39
CA LYS A 299 14.69 -2.64 1.37
C LYS A 299 15.60 -1.41 1.31
N GLU A 300 15.94 -0.82 2.45
CA GLU A 300 16.90 0.32 2.48
C GLU A 300 18.24 -0.03 1.85
N LYS A 301 18.75 -1.24 2.10
CA LYS A 301 20.00 -1.71 1.50
C LYS A 301 19.86 -1.82 -0.02
N LYS A 302 18.78 -2.43 -0.50
CA LYS A 302 18.50 -2.57 -1.93
C LYS A 302 18.37 -1.19 -2.61
N ASP A 303 17.63 -0.27 -1.99
CA ASP A 303 17.45 1.09 -2.50
C ASP A 303 18.79 1.84 -2.58
N ALA A 304 19.69 1.64 -1.61
CA ALA A 304 21.04 2.20 -1.63
C ALA A 304 21.93 1.58 -2.73
N GLU A 305 21.86 0.26 -2.95
CA GLU A 305 22.55 -0.44 -4.05
C GLU A 305 22.06 0.03 -5.43
N GLU A 306 20.75 0.18 -5.60
CA GLU A 306 20.15 0.74 -6.80
C GLU A 306 20.57 2.20 -7.00
N ALA A 307 20.63 3.00 -5.93
CA ALA A 307 21.12 4.38 -6.00
C ALA A 307 22.59 4.45 -6.47
N ILE A 308 23.46 3.54 -6.02
CA ILE A 308 24.86 3.46 -6.47
C ILE A 308 24.95 3.23 -7.98
N THR A 309 24.18 2.27 -8.49
CA THR A 309 24.20 1.96 -9.94
C THR A 309 23.64 3.11 -10.76
N LYS A 310 22.60 3.78 -10.27
CA LYS A 310 21.97 4.93 -10.92
C LYS A 310 22.90 6.14 -11.04
N ILE A 311 23.85 6.36 -10.11
CA ILE A 311 24.77 7.52 -10.14
C ILE A 311 25.59 7.59 -11.45
N PHE A 312 25.99 6.45 -12.01
CA PHE A 312 26.82 6.38 -13.23
C PHE A 312 26.04 5.84 -14.44
N ASP A 313 24.71 5.79 -14.34
CA ASP A 313 23.88 5.41 -15.46
C ASP A 313 23.81 6.56 -16.48
N VAL A 314 24.09 6.21 -17.73
CA VAL A 314 24.13 7.11 -18.89
C VAL A 314 22.79 7.84 -19.08
N LYS A 315 21.66 7.15 -18.82
CA LYS A 315 20.31 7.71 -18.96
C LYS A 315 19.87 8.52 -17.75
N SER A 316 20.56 8.38 -16.62
CA SER A 316 20.27 9.09 -15.38
C SER A 316 21.20 10.30 -15.24
N PHE A 317 22.35 10.14 -14.58
CA PHE A 317 23.19 11.26 -14.16
C PHE A 317 24.46 11.45 -14.99
N GLY A 318 24.62 10.68 -16.06
CA GLY A 318 25.79 10.78 -16.93
C GLY A 318 26.82 9.68 -16.69
N VAL A 319 27.77 9.56 -17.61
CA VAL A 319 28.79 8.49 -17.58
C VAL A 319 29.68 8.64 -16.34
N ASP A 320 30.07 9.87 -16.01
CA ASP A 320 30.89 10.19 -14.83
C ASP A 320 30.04 10.69 -13.64
N GLY A 321 28.70 10.60 -13.73
CA GLY A 321 27.80 11.16 -12.74
C GLY A 321 27.78 12.69 -12.67
N GLU A 322 28.18 13.39 -13.75
CA GLU A 322 28.25 14.85 -13.85
C GLU A 322 26.97 15.60 -13.43
N TRP A 323 25.81 14.95 -13.51
CA TRP A 323 24.53 15.57 -13.15
C TRP A 323 24.02 15.19 -11.76
N LYS A 324 24.66 14.25 -11.06
CA LYS A 324 24.18 13.75 -9.76
C LYS A 324 24.06 14.85 -8.72
N LYS A 325 25.01 15.79 -8.70
CA LYS A 325 24.97 16.95 -7.79
C LYS A 325 23.74 17.83 -8.01
N LEU A 326 23.20 17.83 -9.22
CA LEU A 326 22.08 18.67 -9.64
C LEU A 326 20.72 17.99 -9.47
N GLU A 327 20.69 16.72 -9.02
CA GLU A 327 19.44 16.03 -8.71
C GLU A 327 18.62 16.86 -7.70
N ASN A 328 17.35 17.11 -8.03
CA ASN A 328 16.43 17.93 -7.25
C ASN A 328 16.87 19.38 -7.01
N THR A 329 17.88 19.89 -7.74
CA THR A 329 18.23 21.31 -7.70
C THR A 329 17.24 22.10 -8.56
N CYS A 330 16.56 23.07 -7.95
CA CYS A 330 15.54 23.88 -8.60
C CYS A 330 16.12 25.16 -9.20
N LEU A 331 15.81 25.41 -10.46
CA LEU A 331 16.17 26.62 -11.21
C LEU A 331 14.91 27.45 -11.40
N GLU A 332 14.96 28.73 -11.06
CA GLU A 332 13.82 29.64 -11.18
C GLU A 332 14.07 30.72 -12.23
N TYR A 333 13.02 31.11 -12.95
CA TYR A 333 13.01 32.22 -13.89
C TYR A 333 11.74 33.05 -13.71
N ASP A 334 11.93 34.34 -13.54
CA ASP A 334 10.87 35.30 -13.24
C ASP A 334 10.49 36.08 -14.50
N THR A 335 9.23 35.95 -14.95
CA THR A 335 8.67 36.72 -16.08
C THR A 335 7.81 37.91 -15.67
N GLY A 336 7.79 38.27 -14.39
CA GLY A 336 6.92 39.30 -13.82
C GLY A 336 5.57 38.74 -13.38
N GLU A 337 4.85 38.07 -14.28
CA GLU A 337 3.52 37.48 -14.00
C GLU A 337 3.61 36.10 -13.33
N TYR A 338 4.55 35.27 -13.77
CA TYR A 338 4.77 33.91 -13.30
C TYR A 338 6.24 33.69 -12.95
N ILE A 339 6.48 32.78 -12.00
CA ILE A 339 7.79 32.22 -11.71
C ILE A 339 7.79 30.80 -12.25
N TYR A 340 8.63 30.55 -13.24
CA TYR A 340 8.86 29.23 -13.79
C TYR A 340 9.98 28.56 -13.01
N GLU A 341 9.67 27.43 -12.39
CA GLU A 341 10.62 26.62 -11.62
C GLU A 341 10.84 25.29 -12.35
N THR A 342 12.09 24.85 -12.47
CA THR A 342 12.42 23.48 -12.90
C THR A 342 13.37 22.84 -11.92
N CYS A 343 12.90 21.84 -11.19
CA CYS A 343 13.73 20.99 -10.36
C CYS A 343 14.28 19.85 -11.20
N LEU A 344 15.59 19.88 -11.46
CA LEU A 344 16.25 18.93 -12.35
C LEU A 344 16.00 17.47 -11.90
N PHE A 345 15.62 16.61 -12.85
CA PHE A 345 15.23 15.21 -12.63
C PHE A 345 13.96 14.97 -11.81
N ASN A 346 13.19 16.02 -11.53
CA ASN A 346 11.97 15.91 -10.73
C ASN A 346 10.78 16.48 -11.50
N GLU A 347 10.47 17.77 -11.32
CA GLU A 347 9.26 18.39 -11.85
C GLU A 347 9.50 19.86 -12.22
N ALA A 348 8.84 20.31 -13.28
CA ALA A 348 8.74 21.71 -13.68
C ALA A 348 7.38 22.28 -13.29
N LYS A 349 7.35 23.52 -12.79
CA LYS A 349 6.16 24.18 -12.24
C LYS A 349 6.06 25.62 -12.72
N GLN A 350 4.82 26.10 -12.84
CA GLN A 350 4.49 27.50 -13.04
C GLN A 350 3.79 28.02 -11.78
N LYS A 351 4.43 28.95 -11.09
CA LYS A 351 3.92 29.57 -9.87
C LYS A 351 3.40 30.99 -10.19
N PRO A 352 2.11 31.31 -10.00
CA PRO A 352 1.61 32.67 -10.17
C PRO A 352 2.11 33.57 -9.02
N LYS A 353 2.49 34.82 -9.32
CA LYS A 353 2.94 35.75 -8.27
C LYS A 353 1.80 36.39 -7.47
N ASN A 354 0.70 36.74 -8.15
CA ASN A 354 -0.37 37.55 -7.58
C ASN A 354 -1.52 36.71 -6.99
N GLY A 355 -1.21 35.54 -6.42
CA GLY A 355 -2.19 34.58 -5.92
C GLY A 355 -2.74 33.65 -7.01
N GLY A 356 -3.13 32.43 -6.63
CA GLY A 356 -3.60 31.37 -7.54
C GLY A 356 -2.95 30.01 -7.22
N SER A 357 -3.38 28.97 -7.92
CA SER A 357 -2.80 27.63 -7.80
C SER A 357 -1.55 27.47 -8.66
N THR A 358 -0.51 26.82 -8.12
CA THR A 358 0.66 26.41 -8.90
C THR A 358 0.28 25.26 -9.83
N PHE A 359 0.69 25.35 -11.10
CA PHE A 359 0.45 24.31 -12.09
C PHE A 359 1.73 23.51 -12.35
N SER A 360 1.61 22.19 -12.33
CA SER A 360 2.68 21.32 -12.84
C SER A 360 2.76 21.45 -14.36
N LEU A 361 3.96 21.70 -14.86
CA LEU A 361 4.25 21.73 -16.29
C LEU A 361 4.78 20.38 -16.80
N GLY A 362 5.13 19.46 -15.91
CA GLY A 362 5.57 18.11 -16.25
C GLY A 362 6.63 17.56 -15.31
N ARG A 363 6.74 16.24 -15.26
CA ARG A 363 7.78 15.49 -14.55
C ARG A 363 8.85 15.02 -15.51
N PHE A 364 10.08 14.91 -15.03
CA PHE A 364 11.21 14.44 -15.82
C PHE A 364 10.91 13.05 -16.42
N GLU A 365 11.03 12.95 -17.73
CA GLU A 365 10.78 11.73 -18.49
C GLU A 365 12.09 11.15 -19.02
N SER A 366 12.87 11.98 -19.74
CA SER A 366 14.11 11.56 -20.36
C SER A 366 15.02 12.75 -20.69
N TRP A 367 16.28 12.43 -21.00
CA TRP A 367 17.15 13.29 -21.79
C TRP A 367 16.68 13.39 -23.26
N ASN A 368 17.54 13.90 -24.15
CA ASN A 368 17.23 14.12 -25.55
C ASN A 368 16.74 12.82 -26.22
N PRO A 369 15.45 12.75 -26.63
CA PRO A 369 14.86 11.52 -27.17
C PRO A 369 15.10 11.36 -28.68
N SER A 370 15.81 12.30 -29.33
CA SER A 370 16.08 12.24 -30.77
C SER A 370 16.88 10.98 -31.14
N PRO A 371 16.45 10.21 -32.16
CA PRO A 371 17.11 8.96 -32.55
C PRO A 371 18.53 9.18 -33.09
N ASP A 372 18.81 10.38 -33.60
CA ASP A 372 20.12 10.75 -34.15
C ASP A 372 21.17 11.05 -33.07
N VAL A 373 20.75 11.16 -31.80
CA VAL A 373 21.61 11.57 -30.68
C VAL A 373 21.95 10.37 -29.81
N GLN A 374 23.22 9.99 -29.79
CA GLN A 374 23.68 8.84 -29.01
C GLN A 374 23.70 9.16 -27.50
N PRO A 375 23.17 8.27 -26.63
CA PRO A 375 23.30 8.41 -25.18
C PRO A 375 24.75 8.54 -24.73
N GLY A 376 25.02 9.44 -23.79
CA GLY A 376 26.38 9.69 -23.29
C GLY A 376 27.11 10.85 -23.97
N THR A 377 26.57 11.40 -25.05
CA THR A 377 27.14 12.57 -25.73
C THR A 377 26.72 13.89 -25.07
N ALA A 378 27.47 14.97 -25.30
CA ALA A 378 27.07 16.30 -24.80
C ALA A 378 25.74 16.78 -25.39
N GLU A 379 25.42 16.40 -26.63
CA GLU A 379 24.14 16.71 -27.27
C GLU A 379 22.98 15.96 -26.62
N TYR A 380 23.21 14.74 -26.13
CA TYR A 380 22.22 13.98 -25.37
C TYR A 380 21.85 14.69 -24.07
N TYR A 381 22.86 15.17 -23.33
CA TYR A 381 22.67 15.89 -22.08
C TYR A 381 22.25 17.36 -22.28
N SER A 382 22.22 17.87 -23.51
CA SER A 382 21.83 19.26 -23.78
C SER A 382 20.32 19.49 -23.65
N LYS A 383 19.50 18.44 -23.60
CA LYS A 383 18.04 18.55 -23.58
C LYS A 383 17.42 17.61 -22.56
N GLN A 384 16.64 18.15 -21.63
CA GLN A 384 15.74 17.38 -20.76
C GLN A 384 14.29 17.58 -21.18
N VAL A 385 13.51 16.49 -21.11
CA VAL A 385 12.10 16.47 -21.47
C VAL A 385 11.27 16.15 -20.24
N TYR A 386 10.32 17.04 -19.95
CA TYR A 386 9.37 16.93 -18.86
C TYR A 386 7.96 16.78 -19.45
N LYS A 387 7.24 15.72 -19.07
CA LYS A 387 5.91 15.38 -19.60
C LYS A 387 4.92 15.13 -18.48
N ARG A 388 3.65 14.87 -18.82
CA ARG A 388 2.60 14.51 -17.88
C ARG A 388 2.33 15.62 -16.84
N GLY A 389 2.36 16.87 -17.30
CA GLY A 389 1.97 18.03 -16.51
C GLY A 389 0.47 18.16 -16.36
N ALA A 390 0.02 19.20 -15.67
CA ALA A 390 -1.39 19.49 -15.49
C ALA A 390 -2.11 19.66 -16.84
N ARG A 391 -3.30 19.05 -16.98
CA ARG A 391 -4.12 19.12 -18.20
C ARG A 391 -4.44 20.57 -18.56
N CYS A 392 -4.19 20.94 -19.81
CA CYS A 392 -4.50 22.26 -20.35
C CYS A 392 -5.95 22.32 -20.85
N TRP A 393 -6.66 23.41 -20.58
CA TRP A 393 -8.00 23.62 -21.12
C TRP A 393 -7.94 23.77 -22.64
N ASN A 394 -8.60 22.89 -23.40
CA ASN A 394 -8.51 22.83 -24.87
C ASN A 394 -7.06 22.77 -25.40
N GLY A 395 -6.20 22.00 -24.75
CA GLY A 395 -4.81 21.78 -25.18
C GLY A 395 -4.33 20.38 -24.82
N PRO A 396 -3.06 20.02 -25.06
CA PRO A 396 -2.45 18.78 -24.58
C PRO A 396 -2.17 18.83 -23.06
N GLU A 397 -1.64 17.74 -22.49
CA GLU A 397 -1.02 17.83 -21.16
C GLU A 397 0.18 18.76 -21.25
N ARG A 398 0.37 19.61 -20.24
CA ARG A 398 1.51 20.52 -20.22
C ARG A 398 2.82 19.73 -20.28
N ASN A 399 3.77 20.25 -21.05
CA ASN A 399 5.11 19.69 -21.16
C ASN A 399 6.16 20.81 -21.20
N VAL A 400 7.40 20.46 -20.82
CA VAL A 400 8.54 21.37 -20.88
C VAL A 400 9.73 20.69 -21.53
N ILE A 401 10.36 21.38 -22.48
CA ILE A 401 11.65 21.02 -23.04
C ILE A 401 12.69 22.00 -22.49
N LEU A 402 13.55 21.51 -21.61
CA LEU A 402 14.67 22.28 -21.07
C LEU A 402 15.91 22.06 -21.95
N VAL A 403 16.29 23.07 -22.72
CA VAL A 403 17.50 23.10 -23.54
C VAL A 403 18.59 23.86 -22.80
N MET A 404 19.70 23.20 -22.52
CA MET A 404 20.83 23.73 -21.79
C MET A 404 22.06 23.83 -22.68
N SER A 405 22.88 24.84 -22.42
CA SER A 405 24.19 25.02 -23.03
C SER A 405 25.30 25.16 -21.98
N CYS A 406 26.55 25.03 -22.39
CA CYS A 406 27.68 25.22 -21.48
C CYS A 406 27.73 26.66 -20.94
N GLY A 407 27.69 26.80 -19.61
CA GLY A 407 27.87 28.07 -18.90
C GLY A 407 28.56 27.89 -17.56
N THR A 408 28.81 28.99 -16.84
CA THR A 408 29.45 28.97 -15.52
C THR A 408 28.48 28.78 -14.35
N GLU A 409 27.18 28.94 -14.60
CA GLU A 409 26.14 28.86 -13.58
C GLU A 409 25.00 27.97 -14.08
N ASN A 410 24.24 27.38 -13.15
CA ASN A 410 23.00 26.70 -13.49
C ASN A 410 21.88 27.75 -13.44
N ALA A 411 21.38 28.18 -14.59
CA ALA A 411 20.34 29.20 -14.65
C ALA A 411 19.48 29.01 -15.90
N ILE A 412 18.19 29.28 -15.76
CA ILE A 412 17.29 29.46 -16.90
C ILE A 412 17.47 30.89 -17.40
N THR A 413 17.71 31.04 -18.70
CA THR A 413 17.96 32.33 -19.36
C THR A 413 16.73 32.85 -20.10
N SER A 414 15.85 31.96 -20.57
CA SER A 414 14.62 32.37 -21.23
C SER A 414 13.56 31.27 -21.17
N VAL A 415 12.31 31.69 -21.10
CA VAL A 415 11.13 30.82 -21.19
C VAL A 415 10.29 31.25 -22.38
N GLN A 416 9.90 30.31 -23.23
CA GLN A 416 9.05 30.55 -24.40
C GLN A 416 7.95 29.48 -24.45
N GLU A 417 6.71 29.89 -24.71
CA GLU A 417 5.61 28.97 -25.02
C GLU A 417 5.55 28.84 -26.55
N LEU A 418 6.00 27.70 -27.09
CA LEU A 418 6.09 27.50 -28.54
C LEU A 418 4.71 27.22 -29.13
N GLU A 419 4.00 26.30 -28.48
CA GLU A 419 2.61 25.99 -28.75
C GLU A 419 1.84 26.03 -27.44
N LYS A 420 0.51 26.06 -27.53
CA LYS A 420 -0.35 26.14 -26.35
C LYS A 420 -0.05 24.99 -25.39
N CYS A 421 0.38 25.34 -24.18
CA CYS A 421 0.77 24.39 -23.13
C CYS A 421 2.02 23.55 -23.43
N GLU A 422 2.84 23.95 -24.41
CA GLU A 422 4.16 23.40 -24.69
C GLU A 422 5.24 24.47 -24.48
N TYR A 423 6.08 24.27 -23.47
CA TYR A 423 7.06 25.26 -23.06
C TYR A 423 8.48 24.82 -23.46
N GLN A 424 9.28 25.75 -23.97
CA GLN A 424 10.71 25.61 -24.12
C GLN A 424 11.43 26.52 -23.14
N PHE A 425 12.20 25.92 -22.23
CA PHE A 425 13.11 26.64 -21.35
C PHE A 425 14.50 26.55 -21.94
N THR A 426 15.18 27.69 -22.04
CA THR A 426 16.59 27.72 -22.43
C THR A 426 17.40 28.14 -21.22
N GLY A 427 18.51 27.47 -20.97
CA GLY A 427 19.37 27.75 -19.83
C GLY A 427 20.84 27.40 -20.07
N THR A 428 21.61 27.55 -19.01
CA THR A 428 23.02 27.20 -18.98
C THR A 428 23.31 26.26 -17.81
N SER A 429 24.29 25.37 -17.99
CA SER A 429 24.81 24.52 -16.92
C SER A 429 26.30 24.26 -17.11
N PRO A 430 27.11 24.27 -16.02
CA PRO A 430 28.50 23.84 -16.08
C PRO A 430 28.67 22.35 -16.42
N ALA A 431 27.65 21.52 -16.16
CA ALA A 431 27.71 20.08 -16.43
C ALA A 431 27.97 19.76 -17.92
N LEU A 432 27.58 20.67 -18.82
CA LEU A 432 27.79 20.56 -20.28
C LEU A 432 29.14 21.06 -20.76
N CYS A 433 29.95 21.68 -19.89
CA CYS A 433 31.25 22.23 -20.28
C CYS A 433 32.32 21.15 -20.32
N LEU A 434 32.50 20.52 -21.48
CA LEU A 434 33.55 19.53 -21.71
C LEU A 434 34.95 20.16 -21.63
N PRO A 435 35.94 19.44 -21.07
CA PRO A 435 37.33 19.90 -21.04
C PRO A 435 37.83 20.18 -22.46
N VAL A 436 38.71 21.17 -22.59
CA VAL A 436 39.35 21.49 -23.87
C VAL A 436 40.55 20.55 -24.01
N THR A 437 40.39 19.46 -24.76
CA THR A 437 41.51 18.61 -25.18
C THR A 437 42.32 19.35 -26.25
N GLU A 438 43.66 19.18 -26.27
CA GLU A 438 44.54 19.88 -27.22
C GLU A 438 44.18 19.64 -28.70
N SER A 439 43.51 18.53 -29.02
CA SER A 439 42.96 18.24 -30.36
C SER A 439 41.87 19.22 -30.81
N ASN A 440 41.08 19.79 -29.90
CA ASN A 440 40.01 20.74 -30.19
C ASN A 440 40.47 22.21 -30.26
N ALA A 441 41.73 22.48 -29.89
CA ALA A 441 42.34 23.79 -30.03
C ALA A 441 42.84 24.04 -31.47
N LYS A 442 43.39 23.00 -32.12
CA LYS A 442 43.92 23.12 -33.49
C LYS A 442 42.83 23.24 -34.57
N SER A 443 41.69 22.58 -34.40
CA SER A 443 40.60 22.59 -35.39
C SER A 443 39.81 23.91 -35.47
N ARG A 444 40.06 24.89 -34.59
CA ARG A 444 39.40 26.20 -34.61
C ARG A 444 40.33 27.37 -34.96
N GLU A 445 41.64 27.15 -35.09
CA GLU A 445 42.60 28.16 -35.55
C GLU A 445 42.84 28.12 -37.07
N GLU A 446 42.34 27.11 -37.78
CA GLU A 446 42.51 26.93 -39.24
C GLU A 446 41.28 27.33 -40.10
N LEU A 447 40.32 28.10 -39.56
CA LEU A 447 39.13 28.57 -40.29
C LEU A 447 39.01 30.10 -40.33
#